data_AF-A0A661FCY7-F1
#
_entry.id   AF-A0A661FCY7-F1
#
_cell.length_a   1.000
_cell.length_b   1.000
_cell.length_c   1.000
_cell.angle_alpha   90.00
_cell.angle_beta   90.00
_cell.angle_gamma   90.00
#
_symmetry.space_group_name_H-M   'P 1'
#
loop_
_entity.id
_entity.type
_entity.pdbx_description
1 polymer ?
#
loop_
_entity_poly.entity_id
_entity_poly.type
_entity_poly.pdbx_seq_one_letter_code
_entity_poly.pdbx_strand_id
1 'polypeptide(L)'
;WENDPAWQGFRELAEKALIAWDWAESFVAINLVLKPAVEECLLVQLGDAGRHNGDTLLGLLNQAQMRDAERHRRWSTALVKMALETEGNKAVLQALLDKWVPLGDAAINAYCSAIPDSPDAAADAKEAVSNFRQSLGLN
;
A
#
# COMPACT_ATOMS: atom_id res chain seq x y z
N TRP A 1 11.31 -14.09 -4.17
CA TRP A 1 10.21 -13.99 -3.19
C TRP A 1 10.57 -14.61 -1.85
N GLU A 2 10.75 -15.93 -1.73
CA GLU A 2 10.83 -16.56 -0.38
C GLU A 2 12.05 -16.16 0.46
N ASN A 3 13.23 -15.97 -0.14
CA ASN A 3 14.47 -15.82 0.63
C ASN A 3 15.15 -14.45 0.50
N ASP A 4 14.69 -13.61 -0.43
CA ASP A 4 15.29 -12.31 -0.67
C ASP A 4 14.81 -11.31 0.39
N PRO A 5 15.72 -10.65 1.15
CA PRO A 5 15.36 -9.69 2.20
C PRO A 5 14.43 -8.57 1.73
N ALA A 6 14.57 -8.09 0.49
CA ALA A 6 13.75 -7.00 -0.05
C ALA A 6 12.25 -7.36 -0.11
N TRP A 7 11.95 -8.65 -0.23
CA TRP A 7 10.58 -9.15 -0.33
C TRP A 7 9.97 -9.58 1.00
N GLN A 8 10.76 -9.73 2.08
CA GLN A 8 10.26 -10.37 3.30
C GLN A 8 9.21 -9.55 4.03
N GLY A 9 9.29 -8.21 4.00
CA GLY A 9 8.26 -7.36 4.60
C GLY A 9 6.90 -7.50 3.88
N PHE A 10 6.89 -7.48 2.54
CA PHE A 10 5.67 -7.74 1.77
C PHE A 10 5.17 -9.17 1.94
N ARG A 11 6.07 -10.14 2.07
CA ARG A 11 5.72 -11.53 2.32
C ARG A 11 5.01 -11.71 3.66
N GLU A 12 5.60 -11.20 4.74
CA GLU A 12 5.00 -11.23 6.06
C GLU A 12 3.63 -10.52 6.07
N LEU A 13 3.54 -9.32 5.49
CA LEU A 13 2.30 -8.56 5.42
C LEU A 13 1.22 -9.32 4.66
N ALA A 14 1.53 -9.87 3.48
CA ALA A 14 0.57 -10.62 2.68
C ALA A 14 0.13 -11.92 3.38
N GLU A 15 1.05 -12.70 3.93
CA GLU A 15 0.74 -13.94 4.65
C GLU A 15 -0.16 -13.68 5.86
N LYS A 16 0.11 -12.62 6.65
CA LYS A 16 -0.74 -12.24 7.78
C LYS A 16 -2.10 -11.69 7.30
N ALA A 17 -2.14 -10.87 6.27
CA ALA A 17 -3.40 -10.31 5.75
C ALA A 17 -4.32 -11.41 5.19
N LEU A 18 -3.77 -12.46 4.59
CA LEU A 18 -4.53 -13.59 4.03
C LEU A 18 -5.21 -14.47 5.10
N ILE A 19 -4.84 -14.34 6.37
CA ILE A 19 -5.49 -15.02 7.49
C ILE A 19 -6.32 -14.08 8.37
N ALA A 20 -6.54 -12.84 7.94
CA ALA A 20 -7.52 -11.94 8.55
C ALA A 20 -8.91 -12.31 8.03
N TRP A 21 -9.66 -13.12 8.78
CA TRP A 21 -10.93 -13.70 8.33
C TRP A 21 -12.15 -12.79 8.54
N ASP A 22 -12.08 -11.84 9.47
CA ASP A 22 -13.12 -10.82 9.59
C ASP A 22 -13.10 -9.94 8.34
N TRP A 23 -14.23 -9.81 7.65
CA TRP A 23 -14.28 -9.16 6.35
C TRP A 23 -13.87 -7.68 6.40
N ALA A 24 -14.14 -6.99 7.51
CA ALA A 24 -13.78 -5.58 7.67
C ALA A 24 -12.28 -5.47 7.95
N GLU A 25 -11.72 -6.37 8.75
CA GLU A 25 -10.27 -6.48 8.92
C GLU A 25 -9.57 -6.84 7.60
N SER A 26 -10.06 -7.83 6.83
CA SER A 26 -9.48 -8.16 5.52
C SER A 26 -9.52 -6.94 4.59
N PHE A 27 -10.64 -6.20 4.60
CA PHE A 27 -10.76 -4.98 3.81
C PHE A 27 -9.69 -3.95 4.19
N VAL A 28 -9.50 -3.66 5.49
CA VAL A 28 -8.49 -2.73 5.97
C VAL A 28 -7.08 -3.23 5.63
N ALA A 29 -6.74 -4.46 6.00
CA ALA A 29 -5.41 -5.04 5.79
C ALA A 29 -5.03 -5.05 4.30
N ILE A 30 -5.97 -5.44 3.42
CA ILE A 30 -5.69 -5.58 1.99
C ILE A 30 -5.82 -4.25 1.26
N ASN A 31 -6.97 -3.55 1.36
CA ASN A 31 -7.27 -2.40 0.50
C ASN A 31 -6.75 -1.07 1.04
N LEU A 32 -6.56 -0.93 2.35
CA LEU A 32 -6.09 0.31 2.96
C LEU A 32 -4.61 0.28 3.36
N VAL A 33 -3.99 -0.91 3.42
CA VAL A 33 -2.59 -1.08 3.80
C VAL A 33 -1.77 -1.79 2.74
N LEU A 34 -1.97 -3.10 2.52
CA LEU A 34 -1.13 -3.91 1.63
C LEU A 34 -1.15 -3.40 0.18
N LYS A 35 -2.34 -3.19 -0.40
CA LYS A 35 -2.46 -2.74 -1.79
C LYS A 35 -1.82 -1.38 -2.02
N PRO A 36 -2.13 -0.31 -1.24
CA PRO A 36 -1.42 0.96 -1.38
C PRO A 36 0.10 0.84 -1.25
N ALA A 37 0.60 0.06 -0.28
CA ALA A 37 2.04 -0.16 -0.13
C ALA A 37 2.66 -0.83 -1.38
N VAL A 38 2.03 -1.88 -1.89
CA VAL A 38 2.46 -2.57 -3.12
C VAL A 38 2.43 -1.62 -4.32
N GLU A 39 1.35 -0.84 -4.46
CA GLU A 39 1.15 0.08 -5.58
C GLU A 39 2.23 1.18 -5.59
N GLU A 40 2.49 1.83 -4.46
CA GLU A 40 3.52 2.88 -4.38
C GLU A 40 4.93 2.28 -4.58
N CYS A 41 5.25 1.12 -4.01
CA CYS A 41 6.58 0.52 -4.17
C CYS A 41 6.83 -0.07 -5.58
N LEU A 42 5.94 -0.93 -6.06
CA LEU A 42 6.17 -1.72 -7.27
C LEU A 42 5.70 -1.01 -8.53
N LEU A 43 4.66 -0.16 -8.46
CA LEU A 43 4.15 0.51 -9.64
C LEU A 43 4.76 1.90 -9.78
N VAL A 44 4.76 2.70 -8.71
CA VAL A 44 5.33 4.06 -8.75
C VAL A 44 6.85 4.01 -8.68
N GLN A 45 7.43 3.63 -7.54
CA GLN A 45 8.88 3.74 -7.32
C GLN A 45 9.72 2.87 -8.27
N LEU A 46 9.36 1.60 -8.45
CA LEU A 46 10.04 0.73 -9.42
C LEU A 46 9.79 1.18 -10.88
N GLY A 47 8.60 1.69 -11.19
CA GLY A 47 8.29 2.20 -12.54
C GLY A 47 9.14 3.43 -12.87
N ASP A 48 9.33 4.32 -11.91
CA ASP A 48 10.20 5.48 -12.02
C ASP A 48 11.65 5.08 -12.15
N ALA A 49 12.15 4.17 -11.29
CA ALA A 49 13.49 3.64 -11.40
C ALA A 49 13.75 2.98 -12.77
N GLY A 50 12.79 2.20 -13.28
CA GLY A 50 12.83 1.61 -14.61
C GLY A 50 13.02 2.66 -15.70
N ARG A 51 12.23 3.74 -15.69
CA ARG A 51 12.36 4.84 -16.66
C ARG A 51 13.73 5.52 -16.60
N HIS A 52 14.22 5.81 -15.40
CA HIS A 52 15.54 6.42 -15.21
C HIS A 52 16.67 5.52 -15.72
N ASN A 53 16.49 4.20 -15.65
CA ASN A 53 17.44 3.21 -16.14
C ASN A 53 17.20 2.77 -17.60
N GLY A 54 16.38 3.52 -18.36
CA GLY A 54 16.14 3.28 -19.79
C GLY A 54 15.05 2.27 -20.13
N ASP A 55 14.38 1.68 -19.13
CA ASP A 55 13.23 0.80 -19.34
C ASP A 55 11.92 1.61 -19.45
N THR A 56 11.70 2.16 -20.63
CA THR A 56 10.45 2.88 -20.95
C THR A 56 9.22 1.96 -20.85
N LEU A 57 9.36 0.67 -21.19
CA LEU A 57 8.25 -0.26 -21.24
C LEU A 57 7.69 -0.54 -19.84
N LEU A 58 8.56 -0.82 -18.87
CA LEU A 58 8.17 -1.04 -17.48
C LEU A 58 7.46 0.19 -16.90
N GLY A 59 7.99 1.39 -17.15
CA GLY A 59 7.35 2.63 -16.71
C GLY A 59 5.92 2.80 -17.24
N LEU A 60 5.72 2.57 -18.55
CA LEU A 60 4.40 2.65 -19.17
C LEU A 60 3.44 1.56 -18.67
N LEU A 61 3.95 0.32 -18.50
CA LEU A 61 3.16 -0.80 -17.99
C LEU A 61 2.67 -0.51 -16.56
N ASN A 62 3.54 -0.04 -15.69
CA ASN A 62 3.18 0.28 -14.31
C ASN A 62 2.18 1.43 -14.23
N GLN A 63 2.34 2.48 -15.05
CA GLN A 63 1.34 3.55 -15.15
C GLN A 63 -0.01 3.04 -15.64
N ALA A 64 -0.04 2.09 -16.57
CA ALA A 64 -1.28 1.47 -17.02
C ALA A 64 -1.95 0.68 -15.87
N GLN A 65 -1.18 -0.09 -15.10
CA GLN A 65 -1.66 -0.83 -13.93
C GLN A 65 -2.13 0.10 -12.80
N MET A 66 -1.53 1.29 -12.64
CA MET A 66 -1.99 2.28 -11.67
C MET A 66 -3.42 2.76 -11.93
N ARG A 67 -3.92 2.72 -13.17
CA ARG A 67 -5.34 3.04 -13.46
C ARG A 67 -6.31 2.07 -12.76
N ASP A 68 -5.89 0.81 -12.60
CA ASP A 68 -6.64 -0.18 -11.84
C ASP A 68 -6.52 0.08 -10.34
N ALA A 69 -5.33 0.38 -9.84
CA ALA A 69 -5.10 0.79 -8.45
C ALA A 69 -6.00 1.97 -8.05
N GLU A 70 -6.05 3.02 -8.87
CA GLU A 70 -6.92 4.18 -8.67
C GLU A 70 -8.41 3.79 -8.61
N ARG A 71 -8.84 2.85 -9.47
CA ARG A 71 -10.21 2.33 -9.42
C ARG A 71 -10.47 1.60 -8.09
N HIS A 72 -9.51 0.82 -7.61
CA HIS A 72 -9.62 0.14 -6.32
C HIS A 72 -9.69 1.13 -5.14
N ARG A 73 -8.86 2.18 -5.17
CA ARG A 73 -8.89 3.26 -4.17
C ARG A 73 -10.26 3.96 -4.16
N ARG A 74 -10.84 4.28 -5.33
CA ARG A 74 -12.16 4.95 -5.41
C ARG A 74 -13.27 4.19 -4.69
N TRP A 75 -13.42 2.88 -4.93
CA TRP A 75 -14.48 2.13 -4.24
C TRP A 75 -14.15 1.92 -2.76
N SER A 76 -12.87 1.76 -2.40
CA SER A 76 -12.44 1.64 -1.01
C SER A 76 -12.76 2.92 -0.23
N THR A 77 -12.51 4.09 -0.82
CA THR A 77 -12.90 5.39 -0.27
C THR A 77 -14.41 5.52 -0.10
N ALA A 78 -15.20 5.09 -1.09
CA ALA A 78 -16.65 5.11 -0.98
C ALA A 78 -17.17 4.23 0.17
N LEU A 79 -16.58 3.05 0.37
CA LEU A 79 -16.93 2.15 1.47
C LEU A 79 -16.56 2.73 2.83
N VAL A 80 -15.35 3.31 2.98
CA VAL A 80 -14.96 3.99 4.22
C VAL A 80 -15.90 5.15 4.51
N LYS A 81 -16.23 5.97 3.51
CA LYS A 81 -17.18 7.08 3.66
C LYS A 81 -18.53 6.59 4.20
N MET A 82 -19.09 5.52 3.63
CA MET A 82 -20.33 4.91 4.11
C MET A 82 -20.17 4.39 5.55
N ALA A 83 -19.06 3.69 5.86
CA ALA A 83 -18.83 3.14 7.20
C ALA A 83 -18.77 4.22 8.28
N LEU A 84 -18.24 5.41 7.95
CA LEU A 84 -18.13 6.55 8.85
C LEU A 84 -19.49 7.24 9.16
N GLU A 85 -20.57 6.87 8.46
CA GLU A 85 -21.93 7.33 8.79
C GLU A 85 -22.48 6.65 10.06
N THR A 86 -21.84 5.58 10.53
CA THR A 86 -22.21 4.86 11.76
C THR A 86 -21.27 5.19 12.91
N GLU A 87 -21.82 5.58 14.05
CA GLU A 87 -21.05 5.86 15.26
C GLU A 87 -20.24 4.63 15.71
N GLY A 88 -19.02 4.86 16.19
CA GLY A 88 -18.10 3.79 16.64
C GLY A 88 -17.23 3.16 15.53
N ASN A 89 -17.69 3.13 14.27
CA ASN A 89 -16.93 2.51 13.18
C ASN A 89 -15.58 3.19 12.93
N LYS A 90 -15.48 4.51 13.13
CA LYS A 90 -14.20 5.21 13.02
C LYS A 90 -13.14 4.64 13.97
N ALA A 91 -13.51 4.36 15.21
CA ALA A 91 -12.59 3.81 16.20
C ALA A 91 -12.15 2.38 15.83
N VAL A 92 -13.07 1.57 15.29
CA VAL A 92 -12.75 0.22 14.79
C VAL A 92 -11.77 0.29 13.62
N LEU A 93 -12.05 1.12 12.60
CA LEU A 93 -11.15 1.29 11.45
C LEU A 93 -9.77 1.79 11.86
N GLN A 94 -9.70 2.75 12.80
CA GLN A 94 -8.42 3.27 13.31
C GLN A 94 -7.64 2.18 14.05
N ALA A 95 -8.28 1.42 14.93
CA ALA A 95 -7.60 0.34 15.66
C ALA A 95 -7.06 -0.75 14.72
N LEU A 96 -7.76 -1.04 13.63
CA LEU A 96 -7.28 -1.93 12.58
C LEU A 96 -6.08 -1.32 11.83
N LEU A 97 -6.13 -0.03 11.48
CA LEU A 97 -4.98 0.65 10.87
C LEU A 97 -3.75 0.64 11.79
N ASP A 98 -3.92 0.95 13.07
CA ASP A 98 -2.83 0.94 14.05
C ASP A 98 -2.13 -0.43 14.13
N LYS A 99 -2.88 -1.52 13.91
CA LYS A 99 -2.35 -2.89 13.81
C LYS A 99 -1.57 -3.14 12.53
N TRP A 100 -2.09 -2.70 11.38
CA TRP A 100 -1.58 -3.12 10.06
C TRP A 100 -0.56 -2.17 9.45
N VAL A 101 -0.67 -0.86 9.70
CA VAL A 101 0.24 0.17 9.14
C VAL A 101 1.71 -0.11 9.45
N PRO A 102 2.13 -0.53 10.66
CA PRO A 102 3.53 -0.84 10.92
C PRO A 102 4.10 -1.95 10.03
N LEU A 103 3.29 -2.95 9.66
CA LEU A 103 3.70 -4.00 8.72
C LEU A 103 3.82 -3.46 7.29
N GLY A 104 2.92 -2.55 6.90
CA GLY A 104 2.99 -1.80 5.65
C GLY A 104 4.28 -0.98 5.54
N ASP A 105 4.61 -0.22 6.57
CA ASP A 105 5.82 0.61 6.60
C ASP A 105 7.10 -0.24 6.57
N ALA A 106 7.12 -1.37 7.29
CA ALA A 106 8.21 -2.32 7.24
C ALA A 106 8.39 -2.92 5.83
N ALA A 107 7.30 -3.27 5.16
CA ALA A 107 7.32 -3.76 3.78
C ALA A 107 7.85 -2.72 2.79
N ILE A 108 7.38 -1.47 2.89
CA ILE A 108 7.86 -0.35 2.07
C ILE A 108 9.35 -0.14 2.28
N ASN A 109 9.80 -0.06 3.54
CA ASN A 109 11.21 0.15 3.85
C ASN A 109 12.08 -0.98 3.27
N ALA A 110 11.71 -2.25 3.48
CA ALA A 110 12.48 -3.39 3.01
C ALA A 110 12.63 -3.40 1.47
N TYR A 111 11.53 -3.17 0.75
CA TYR A 111 11.53 -3.22 -0.70
C TYR A 111 12.18 -1.98 -1.33
N CYS A 112 11.76 -0.78 -0.94
CA CYS A 112 12.26 0.46 -1.53
C CYS A 112 13.75 0.69 -1.27
N SER A 113 14.30 0.23 -0.13
CA SER A 113 15.74 0.33 0.15
C SER A 113 16.60 -0.49 -0.81
N ALA A 114 16.01 -1.44 -1.53
CA ALA A 114 16.69 -2.26 -2.54
C ALA A 114 16.54 -1.70 -3.97
N ILE A 115 15.76 -0.62 -4.17
CA ILE A 115 15.61 0.03 -5.48
C ILE A 115 16.87 0.86 -5.75
N PRO A 116 17.60 0.60 -6.85
CA PRO A 116 18.81 1.35 -7.17
C PRO A 116 18.49 2.80 -7.53
N ASP A 117 19.40 3.71 -7.17
CA ASP A 117 19.36 5.13 -7.52
C ASP A 117 18.08 5.87 -7.10
N SER A 118 17.39 5.37 -6.06
CA SER A 118 16.17 5.97 -5.53
C SER A 118 16.21 6.12 -4.00
N PRO A 119 17.04 7.03 -3.45
CA PRO A 119 17.28 7.16 -2.02
C PRO A 119 16.01 7.55 -1.23
N ASP A 120 15.09 8.28 -1.86
CA ASP A 120 13.87 8.78 -1.23
C ASP A 120 12.65 7.85 -1.44
N ALA A 121 12.81 6.75 -2.19
CA ALA A 121 11.70 5.87 -2.58
C ALA A 121 10.85 5.37 -1.40
N ALA A 122 11.49 5.05 -0.28
CA ALA A 122 10.77 4.59 0.91
C ALA A 122 9.99 5.73 1.58
N ALA A 123 10.57 6.94 1.63
CA ALA A 123 9.93 8.10 2.23
C ALA A 123 8.72 8.54 1.40
N ASP A 124 8.90 8.68 0.09
CA ASP A 124 7.86 9.08 -0.86
C ASP A 124 6.69 8.07 -0.86
N ALA A 125 6.99 6.78 -0.89
CA ALA A 125 5.96 5.75 -0.84
C ALA A 125 5.16 5.78 0.48
N LYS A 126 5.83 5.94 1.63
CA LYS A 126 5.13 6.06 2.93
C LYS A 126 4.28 7.32 3.00
N GLU A 127 4.79 8.44 2.51
CA GLU A 127 4.03 9.69 2.44
C GLU A 127 2.78 9.54 1.57
N ALA A 128 2.93 8.99 0.36
CA ALA A 128 1.81 8.77 -0.55
C ALA A 128 0.73 7.85 0.04
N VAL A 129 1.13 6.74 0.67
CA VAL A 129 0.17 5.83 1.34
C VAL A 129 -0.47 6.51 2.56
N SER A 130 0.28 7.29 3.33
CA SER A 130 -0.26 8.07 4.46
C SER A 130 -1.28 9.10 3.99
N ASN A 131 -0.97 9.85 2.93
CA ASN A 131 -1.87 10.83 2.32
C ASN A 131 -3.16 10.17 1.81
N PHE A 132 -3.07 8.98 1.22
CA PHE A 132 -4.25 8.20 0.86
C PHE A 132 -5.12 7.91 2.08
N ARG A 133 -4.56 7.38 3.18
CA ARG A 133 -5.34 7.08 4.41
C ARG A 133 -5.94 8.34 5.03
N GLN A 134 -5.18 9.43 5.12
CA GLN A 134 -5.65 10.72 5.61
C GLN A 134 -6.83 11.27 4.79
N SER A 135 -6.82 11.08 3.46
CA SER A 135 -7.95 11.46 2.61
C SER A 135 -9.25 10.70 2.92
N LEU A 136 -9.17 9.58 3.65
CA LEU A 136 -10.34 8.80 4.12
C LEU A 136 -10.90 9.31 5.45
N GLY A 137 -10.28 10.32 6.08
CA GLY A 137 -10.64 10.78 7.43
C GLY A 137 -10.12 9.88 8.55
N LEU A 138 -9.12 9.05 8.25
CA LEU A 138 -8.43 8.13 9.15
C LEU A 138 -6.96 8.59 9.29
N ASN A 139 -6.37 8.44 10.48
CA ASN A 139 -4.99 8.90 10.75
C ASN A 139 -3.96 7.79 10.54
#